data_AF-A0A7X7S9Z5-F1
#
_entry.id   AF-A0A7X7S9Z5-F1
#
_cell.length_a   1.000
_cell.length_b   1.000
_cell.length_c   1.000
_cell.angle_alpha   90.00
_cell.angle_beta   90.00
_cell.angle_gamma   90.00
#
_symmetry.space_group_name_H-M   'P 1'
#
loop_
_entity.id
_entity.type
_entity.pdbx_description
1 polymer ?
#
loop_
_entity_poly.entity_id
_entity_poly.type
_entity_poly.pdbx_seq_one_letter_code
_entity_poly.pdbx_strand_id
1 'polypeptide(L)'
;MSKIYQIHVFGKPGCDKCHTLNGRLDDLLQKADWADFEKVYHDLETESGLVEFCEAECLNPQRVPGFYVTKANPSTGTQEPLPNPRSRRPGSPRRLQRPLHLDRPPNRLHPRRSRRHLPPHDRSRPPPGQKPVAAAGPMADAPPASPVYGILPKASMVDYPGRMAAVVFLAGCNFRCGFCHNAPLMGRRGAPGMSWTDVEQACRRFRDNWVHSVVVTGGEPTLHPGLFPILEKLREWKFSIKLDTNGSRPDVLEQALPLVDYVAMDVKFAPADYPRLAGFSDIDSLTRSIALIRDRAPRYEFRTTVIEAWHDEAKIRAIGQWVRGARLHVLQAFIPRDDLPDP
;
A
#
# COMPACT_ATOMS: atom_id res chain seq x y z
N MET A 1 -27.43 -27.63 -26.85
CA MET A 1 -27.49 -26.17 -27.06
C MET A 1 -26.49 -25.56 -26.09
N SER A 2 -25.64 -24.63 -26.55
CA SER A 2 -24.75 -23.87 -25.66
C SER A 2 -25.60 -23.15 -24.61
N LYS A 3 -25.15 -23.14 -23.36
CA LYS A 3 -25.82 -22.34 -22.31
C LYS A 3 -25.73 -20.85 -22.69
N ILE A 4 -26.72 -20.08 -22.25
CA ILE A 4 -26.85 -18.65 -22.60
C ILE A 4 -25.82 -17.82 -21.81
N TYR A 5 -25.49 -18.26 -20.59
CA TYR A 5 -24.60 -17.55 -19.69
C TYR A 5 -23.45 -18.45 -19.24
N GLN A 6 -22.25 -17.90 -19.13
CA GLN A 6 -21.11 -18.58 -18.51
C GLN A 6 -20.67 -17.86 -17.25
N ILE A 7 -20.44 -18.61 -16.18
CA ILE A 7 -19.91 -18.14 -14.91
C ILE A 7 -18.45 -18.57 -14.86
N HIS A 8 -17.56 -17.61 -15.09
CA HIS A 8 -16.12 -17.82 -15.08
C HIS A 8 -15.61 -17.76 -13.64
N VAL A 9 -15.12 -18.87 -13.12
CA VAL A 9 -14.59 -19.00 -11.77
C VAL A 9 -13.09 -19.30 -11.81
N PHE A 10 -12.39 -18.92 -10.73
CA PHE A 10 -10.93 -19.03 -10.66
C PHE A 10 -10.52 -19.82 -9.43
N GLY A 11 -9.48 -20.64 -9.57
CA GLY A 11 -8.96 -21.41 -8.45
C GLY A 11 -7.60 -22.03 -8.74
N LYS A 12 -7.12 -22.84 -7.79
CA LYS A 12 -5.93 -23.67 -7.96
C LYS A 12 -6.24 -25.14 -7.65
N PRO A 13 -5.59 -26.09 -8.34
CA PRO A 13 -5.61 -27.50 -7.95
C PRO A 13 -5.25 -27.67 -6.47
N GLY A 14 -6.01 -28.49 -5.74
CA GLY A 14 -5.75 -28.77 -4.33
C GLY A 14 -6.08 -27.64 -3.32
N CYS A 15 -6.73 -26.54 -3.76
CA CYS A 15 -7.13 -25.45 -2.87
C CYS A 15 -8.49 -25.72 -2.18
N ASP A 16 -8.48 -25.99 -0.87
CA ASP A 16 -9.71 -26.29 -0.08
C ASP A 16 -10.76 -25.16 -0.13
N LYS A 17 -10.31 -23.90 -0.08
CA LYS A 17 -11.19 -22.73 -0.18
C LYS A 17 -11.86 -22.65 -1.56
N CYS A 18 -11.08 -22.92 -2.62
CA CYS A 18 -11.55 -22.91 -3.99
C CYS A 18 -12.56 -24.06 -4.20
N HIS A 19 -12.27 -25.24 -3.66
CA HIS A 19 -13.16 -26.39 -3.67
C HIS A 19 -14.50 -26.08 -2.97
N THR A 20 -14.45 -25.49 -1.77
CA THR A 20 -15.66 -25.11 -1.00
C THR A 20 -16.52 -24.09 -1.74
N LEU A 21 -15.90 -23.07 -2.34
CA LEU A 21 -16.62 -22.02 -3.07
C LEU A 21 -17.22 -22.54 -4.38
N ASN A 22 -16.46 -23.32 -5.13
CA ASN A 22 -16.92 -23.91 -6.39
C ASN A 22 -18.00 -24.96 -6.16
N GLY A 23 -17.92 -25.75 -5.08
CA GLY A 23 -18.95 -26.72 -4.73
C GLY A 23 -20.31 -26.07 -4.49
N ARG A 24 -20.34 -24.90 -3.81
CA ARG A 24 -21.60 -24.14 -3.64
C ARG A 24 -22.20 -23.67 -4.96
N LEU A 25 -21.37 -23.33 -5.95
CA LEU A 25 -21.85 -22.95 -7.27
C LEU A 25 -22.35 -24.18 -8.04
N ASP A 26 -21.67 -25.32 -7.91
CA ASP A 26 -22.10 -26.58 -8.51
C ASP A 26 -23.48 -26.99 -8.01
N ASP A 27 -23.74 -26.85 -6.71
CA ASP A 27 -25.06 -27.09 -6.11
C ASP A 27 -26.15 -26.16 -6.67
N LEU A 28 -25.80 -24.90 -7.00
CA LEU A 28 -26.73 -23.95 -7.62
C LEU A 28 -27.06 -24.33 -9.06
N LEU A 29 -26.06 -24.75 -9.83
CA LEU A 29 -26.20 -25.10 -11.24
C LEU A 29 -27.04 -26.38 -11.47
N GLN A 30 -27.28 -27.19 -10.44
CA GLN A 30 -28.22 -28.31 -10.50
C GLN A 30 -29.70 -27.88 -10.42
N LYS A 31 -30.00 -26.63 -10.05
CA LYS A 31 -31.37 -26.14 -9.90
C LYS A 31 -31.95 -25.71 -11.24
N ALA A 32 -33.24 -25.97 -11.45
CA ALA A 32 -33.93 -25.62 -12.70
C ALA A 32 -33.81 -24.12 -13.05
N ASP A 33 -33.84 -23.23 -12.05
CA ASP A 33 -33.69 -21.78 -12.22
C ASP A 33 -32.33 -21.35 -12.80
N TRP A 34 -31.34 -22.25 -12.79
CA TRP A 34 -29.98 -22.02 -13.29
C TRP A 34 -29.69 -22.78 -14.59
N ALA A 35 -30.72 -23.33 -15.24
CA ALA A 35 -30.57 -24.14 -16.44
C ALA A 35 -29.95 -23.39 -17.63
N ASP A 36 -29.92 -22.06 -17.63
CA ASP A 36 -29.30 -21.25 -18.68
C ASP A 36 -27.82 -20.92 -18.44
N PHE A 37 -27.26 -21.38 -17.31
CA PHE A 37 -25.89 -21.10 -16.91
C PHE A 37 -24.99 -22.33 -17.03
N GLU A 38 -23.72 -22.11 -17.35
CA GLU A 38 -22.63 -23.07 -17.15
C GLU A 38 -21.46 -22.45 -16.38
N LYS A 39 -20.64 -23.32 -15.79
CA LYS A 39 -19.42 -22.92 -15.09
C LYS A 39 -18.22 -23.12 -15.99
N VAL A 40 -17.36 -22.11 -16.09
CA VAL A 40 -16.05 -22.18 -16.75
C VAL A 40 -14.99 -22.01 -15.67
N TYR A 41 -14.12 -23.00 -15.50
CA TYR A 41 -13.07 -22.95 -14.47
C TYR A 41 -11.74 -22.56 -15.09
N HIS A 42 -11.10 -21.56 -14.49
CA HIS A 42 -9.79 -21.04 -14.87
C HIS A 42 -8.76 -21.39 -13.80
N ASP A 43 -7.72 -22.12 -14.21
CA ASP A 43 -6.62 -22.52 -13.33
C ASP A 43 -5.57 -21.40 -13.22
N LEU A 44 -5.46 -20.81 -12.03
CA LEU A 44 -4.52 -19.72 -11.73
C LEU A 44 -3.05 -20.18 -11.65
N GLU A 45 -2.75 -21.47 -11.79
CA GLU A 45 -1.39 -21.98 -11.98
C GLU A 45 -0.97 -22.01 -13.46
N THR A 46 -1.89 -21.72 -14.38
CA THR A 46 -1.63 -21.63 -15.82
C THR A 46 -1.58 -20.17 -16.30
N GLU A 47 -0.82 -19.90 -17.35
CA GLU A 47 -0.76 -18.57 -17.99
C GLU A 47 -2.14 -18.12 -18.46
N SER A 48 -2.90 -19.00 -19.11
CA SER A 48 -4.25 -18.71 -19.59
C SER A 48 -5.20 -18.31 -18.46
N GLY A 49 -5.16 -19.02 -17.32
CA GLY A 49 -6.02 -18.68 -16.18
C GLY A 49 -5.63 -17.36 -15.50
N LEU A 50 -4.34 -16.99 -15.51
CA LEU A 50 -3.86 -15.70 -15.02
C LEU A 50 -4.27 -14.54 -15.94
N VAL A 51 -4.24 -14.73 -17.25
CA VAL A 51 -4.71 -13.74 -18.23
C VAL A 51 -6.20 -13.48 -18.03
N GLU A 52 -7.01 -14.53 -18.00
CA GLU A 52 -8.46 -14.45 -17.76
C GLU A 52 -8.79 -13.78 -16.41
N PHE A 53 -7.98 -14.04 -15.38
CA PHE A 53 -8.15 -13.42 -14.07
C PHE A 53 -7.86 -11.91 -14.10
N CYS A 54 -6.89 -11.49 -14.89
CA CYS A 54 -6.58 -10.07 -15.08
C CYS A 54 -7.66 -9.34 -15.89
N GLU A 55 -8.32 -10.03 -16.82
CA GLU A 55 -9.42 -9.47 -17.63
C GLU A 55 -10.75 -9.40 -16.86
N ALA A 56 -10.91 -10.21 -15.81
CA ALA A 56 -12.07 -10.18 -14.94
C ALA A 56 -12.18 -8.85 -14.16
N GLU A 57 -13.21 -8.05 -14.46
CA GLU A 57 -13.48 -6.82 -13.71
C GLU A 57 -13.99 -7.17 -12.28
N CYS A 58 -13.13 -6.97 -11.28
CA CYS A 58 -13.42 -7.41 -9.91
C CYS A 58 -14.51 -6.54 -9.23
N LEU A 59 -15.73 -7.11 -9.10
CA LEU A 59 -16.90 -6.45 -8.53
C LEU A 59 -16.78 -6.07 -7.04
N ASN A 60 -15.88 -6.72 -6.30
CA ASN A 60 -15.62 -6.40 -4.90
C ASN A 60 -14.15 -6.68 -4.51
N PRO A 61 -13.26 -5.67 -4.52
CA PRO A 61 -11.85 -5.86 -4.15
C PRO A 61 -11.63 -6.18 -2.65
N GLN A 62 -12.69 -6.30 -1.83
CA GLN A 62 -12.61 -6.63 -0.40
C GLN A 62 -13.00 -8.07 -0.07
N ARG A 63 -13.49 -8.86 -1.04
CA ARG A 63 -13.86 -10.27 -0.83
C ARG A 63 -13.56 -11.06 -2.09
N VAL A 64 -12.65 -12.01 -2.04
CA VAL A 64 -12.51 -13.02 -3.10
C VAL A 64 -13.71 -13.98 -2.96
N PRO A 65 -14.64 -13.95 -3.92
CA PRO A 65 -14.56 -14.90 -5.02
C PRO A 65 -14.75 -14.17 -6.35
N GLY A 66 -13.65 -14.00 -7.08
CA GLY A 66 -13.60 -13.15 -8.27
C GLY A 66 -14.17 -13.82 -9.52
N PHE A 67 -15.42 -14.27 -9.51
CA PHE A 67 -16.07 -14.76 -10.73
C PHE A 67 -16.66 -13.60 -11.55
N TYR A 68 -16.73 -13.76 -12.86
CA TYR A 68 -17.49 -12.88 -13.75
C TYR A 68 -18.49 -13.69 -14.58
N VAL A 69 -19.53 -13.03 -15.09
CA VAL A 69 -20.57 -13.69 -15.89
C VAL A 69 -20.54 -13.12 -17.30
N THR A 70 -20.52 -13.98 -18.30
CA THR A 70 -20.69 -13.61 -19.71
C THR A 70 -22.04 -14.05 -20.21
N LYS A 71 -22.49 -13.41 -21.29
CA LYS A 71 -23.69 -13.80 -22.04
C LYS A 71 -23.31 -14.01 -23.50
N ALA A 72 -23.83 -15.07 -24.09
CA ALA A 72 -23.68 -15.33 -25.51
C ALA A 72 -24.41 -14.23 -26.31
N ASN A 73 -23.69 -13.58 -27.22
CA ASN A 73 -24.27 -12.69 -28.21
C ASN A 73 -24.95 -13.55 -29.30
N PRO A 74 -26.28 -13.46 -29.49
CA PRO A 74 -27.00 -14.32 -30.43
C PRO A 74 -26.59 -14.13 -31.90
N SER A 75 -25.96 -13.00 -32.22
CA SER A 75 -25.60 -12.61 -33.60
C SER A 75 -24.19 -13.03 -33.98
N THR A 76 -23.26 -13.02 -33.02
CA THR A 76 -21.84 -13.29 -33.25
C THR A 76 -21.38 -14.60 -32.61
N GLY A 77 -22.16 -15.18 -31.70
CA GLY A 77 -21.79 -16.36 -30.91
C GLY A 77 -20.72 -16.08 -29.85
N THR A 78 -20.22 -14.84 -29.73
CA THR A 78 -19.18 -14.47 -28.77
C THR A 78 -19.75 -14.34 -27.36
N GLN A 79 -18.96 -14.69 -26.35
CA GLN A 79 -19.30 -14.48 -24.96
C GLN A 79 -18.90 -13.07 -24.54
N GLU A 80 -19.87 -12.25 -24.13
CA GLU A 80 -19.65 -10.86 -23.75
C GLU A 80 -19.84 -10.69 -22.23
N PRO A 81 -18.92 -10.04 -21.51
CA PRO A 81 -19.07 -9.78 -20.08
C PRO A 81 -20.35 -9.01 -19.78
N LEU A 82 -21.15 -9.51 -18.84
CA LEU A 82 -22.31 -8.80 -18.34
C LEU A 82 -21.85 -7.64 -17.45
N PRO A 83 -22.19 -6.40 -17.80
CA PRO A 83 -21.82 -5.26 -16.98
C PRO A 83 -22.56 -5.30 -15.64
N ASN A 84 -21.88 -4.86 -14.59
CA ASN A 84 -22.45 -4.81 -13.25
C ASN A 84 -23.78 -4.02 -13.25
N PRO A 85 -24.90 -4.59 -12.75
CA PRO A 85 -26.10 -3.82 -12.50
C PRO A 85 -25.79 -2.77 -11.42
N ARG A 86 -25.41 -1.56 -11.84
CA ARG A 86 -25.20 -0.42 -10.94
C ARG A 86 -26.39 -0.34 -9.99
N SER A 87 -26.14 -0.26 -8.68
CA SER A 87 -27.19 -0.05 -7.68
C SER A 87 -27.97 1.21 -8.02
N ARG A 88 -29.07 1.07 -8.76
CA ARG A 88 -30.04 2.15 -8.99
C ARG A 88 -30.78 2.35 -7.67
N ARG A 89 -30.20 3.11 -6.74
CA ARG A 89 -31.02 3.86 -5.78
C ARG A 89 -31.62 5.03 -6.55
N PRO A 90 -32.96 5.18 -6.63
CA PRO A 90 -33.57 6.39 -7.16
C PRO A 90 -33.09 7.57 -6.30
N GLY A 91 -32.41 8.55 -6.89
CA GLY A 91 -32.05 9.81 -6.22
C GLY A 91 -30.59 10.03 -5.82
N SER A 92 -29.63 9.14 -6.11
CA SER A 92 -28.20 9.48 -5.97
C SER A 92 -27.64 10.11 -7.26
N PRO A 93 -26.93 11.26 -7.19
CA PRO A 93 -26.39 11.88 -8.38
C PRO A 93 -25.38 10.94 -9.05
N ARG A 94 -25.48 10.81 -10.38
CA ARG A 94 -24.57 10.00 -11.21
C ARG A 94 -23.12 10.37 -10.89
N ARG A 95 -22.35 9.48 -10.24
CA ARG A 95 -20.90 9.47 -10.45
C ARG A 95 -20.68 8.95 -11.86
N LEU A 96 -20.73 9.87 -12.82
CA LEU A 96 -20.06 9.67 -14.09
C LEU A 96 -18.59 9.44 -13.76
N GLN A 97 -18.07 8.27 -14.14
CA GLN A 97 -16.64 8.14 -14.41
C GLN A 97 -16.32 9.26 -15.39
N ARG A 98 -15.56 10.26 -14.93
CA ARG A 98 -15.08 11.32 -15.82
C ARG A 98 -13.98 10.70 -16.68
N PRO A 99 -14.03 10.83 -18.02
CA PRO A 99 -12.85 10.61 -18.84
C PRO A 99 -11.78 11.62 -18.42
N LEU A 100 -10.53 11.16 -18.36
CA LEU A 100 -9.35 12.01 -18.31
C LEU A 100 -9.30 12.82 -19.61
N HIS A 101 -9.82 14.05 -19.58
CA HIS A 101 -9.42 15.07 -20.54
C HIS A 101 -9.12 16.39 -19.82
N LEU A 102 -7.91 16.85 -20.10
CA LEU A 102 -7.39 18.20 -19.86
C LEU A 102 -8.32 19.24 -20.48
N ASP A 103 -8.29 20.44 -19.90
CA ASP A 103 -8.96 21.67 -20.31
C ASP A 103 -10.38 21.93 -19.76
N ARG A 104 -10.45 22.76 -18.71
CA ARG A 104 -11.42 23.86 -18.60
C ARG A 104 -10.99 24.97 -17.62
N PRO A 105 -11.41 26.24 -17.86
CA PRO A 105 -10.78 27.49 -17.40
C PRO A 105 -11.25 27.93 -15.99
N PRO A 106 -10.67 29.01 -15.40
CA PRO A 106 -10.87 29.32 -13.98
C PRO A 106 -12.24 29.96 -13.76
N ASN A 107 -13.08 29.34 -12.92
CA ASN A 107 -14.40 29.87 -12.64
C ASN A 107 -14.42 30.74 -11.37
N ARG A 108 -14.48 32.05 -11.64
CA ARG A 108 -15.10 33.17 -10.92
C ARG A 108 -15.50 32.98 -9.45
N LEU A 109 -14.89 33.84 -8.64
CA LEU A 109 -15.26 34.23 -7.28
C LEU A 109 -16.70 34.77 -7.20
N HIS A 110 -17.44 34.35 -6.18
CA HIS A 110 -18.64 35.04 -5.70
C HIS A 110 -18.65 35.19 -4.16
N PRO A 111 -19.36 36.20 -3.63
CA PRO A 111 -18.78 37.13 -2.67
C PRO A 111 -18.94 36.73 -1.20
N ARG A 112 -17.99 37.22 -0.41
CA ARG A 112 -17.89 37.11 1.06
C ARG A 112 -19.20 37.56 1.73
N ARG A 113 -19.74 36.71 2.62
CA ARG A 113 -20.65 37.16 3.69
C ARG A 113 -19.85 37.40 4.98
N SER A 114 -20.18 38.52 5.59
CA SER A 114 -19.52 39.17 6.73
C SER A 114 -19.32 38.28 7.95
N ARG A 115 -18.11 38.35 8.52
CA ARG A 115 -17.73 37.82 9.83
C ARG A 115 -18.61 38.43 10.93
N ARG A 116 -19.29 37.61 11.73
CA ARG A 116 -19.66 37.97 13.10
C ARG A 116 -18.54 37.50 14.02
N HIS A 117 -18.00 38.42 14.81
CA HIS A 117 -17.01 38.13 15.85
C HIS A 117 -17.60 37.17 16.90
N LEU A 118 -16.94 36.03 17.10
CA LEU A 118 -17.07 35.20 18.29
C LEU A 118 -15.88 35.51 19.23
N PRO A 119 -16.10 35.61 20.56
CA PRO A 119 -15.05 35.91 21.52
C PRO A 119 -14.09 34.72 21.69
N PRO A 120 -12.86 34.93 22.20
CA PRO A 120 -11.85 33.89 22.31
C PRO A 120 -12.26 32.81 23.30
N HIS A 121 -12.19 31.55 22.86
CA HIS A 121 -12.44 30.39 23.71
C HIS A 121 -11.26 30.16 24.69
N ASP A 122 -11.60 30.16 25.97
CA ASP A 122 -10.78 29.70 27.10
C ASP A 122 -10.36 28.23 26.91
N ARG A 123 -9.05 27.96 26.94
CA ARG A 123 -8.43 26.66 26.66
C ARG A 123 -8.41 25.70 27.85
N SER A 124 -9.16 25.98 28.92
CA SER A 124 -9.05 25.23 30.19
C SER A 124 -10.15 24.20 30.47
N ARG A 125 -11.03 23.87 29.51
CA ARG A 125 -12.12 22.88 29.75
C ARG A 125 -12.17 21.73 28.74
N PRO A 126 -12.05 20.46 29.17
CA PRO A 126 -12.25 19.32 28.28
C PRO A 126 -13.75 19.11 27.97
N PRO A 127 -14.09 18.57 26.79
CA PRO A 127 -15.48 18.32 26.40
C PRO A 127 -16.13 17.23 27.26
N PRO A 128 -17.43 17.36 27.60
CA PRO A 128 -18.12 16.40 28.46
C PRO A 128 -18.51 15.15 27.65
N GLY A 129 -18.15 13.96 28.14
CA GLY A 129 -18.74 12.71 27.63
C GLY A 129 -17.85 11.47 27.51
N GLN A 130 -16.59 11.49 27.92
CA GLN A 130 -15.80 10.25 28.04
C GLN A 130 -15.60 9.92 29.53
N LYS A 131 -16.14 8.77 29.95
CA LYS A 131 -15.83 8.21 31.27
C LYS A 131 -14.31 8.00 31.35
N PRO A 132 -13.63 8.46 32.42
CA PRO A 132 -12.21 8.20 32.58
C PRO A 132 -12.00 6.69 32.70
N VAL A 133 -11.29 6.12 31.74
CA VAL A 133 -10.70 4.79 31.92
C VAL A 133 -9.64 4.98 32.99
N ALA A 134 -9.85 4.37 34.15
CA ALA A 134 -8.90 4.39 35.25
C ALA A 134 -7.50 4.06 34.72
N ALA A 135 -6.51 4.87 35.11
CA ALA A 135 -5.12 4.55 34.87
C ALA A 135 -4.83 3.20 35.53
N ALA A 136 -4.71 2.15 34.72
CA ALA A 136 -4.21 0.87 35.17
C ALA A 136 -2.79 1.11 35.68
N GLY A 137 -2.51 0.67 36.91
CA GLY A 137 -1.14 0.63 37.45
C GLY A 137 -0.21 -0.20 36.56
N PRO A 138 1.11 -0.22 36.86
CA PRO A 138 2.07 -0.90 36.02
C PRO A 138 1.75 -2.41 35.99
N MET A 139 1.19 -2.88 34.88
CA MET A 139 1.15 -4.30 34.55
C MET A 139 2.58 -4.71 34.18
N ALA A 140 3.37 -5.08 35.19
CA ALA A 140 4.49 -5.97 34.96
C ALA A 140 3.93 -7.28 34.39
N ASP A 141 4.51 -7.77 33.29
CA ASP A 141 4.23 -9.04 32.59
C ASP A 141 3.34 -9.01 31.33
N ALA A 142 3.00 -7.84 30.78
CA ALA A 142 2.56 -7.80 29.37
C ALA A 142 3.78 -7.99 28.44
N PRO A 143 3.76 -8.92 27.48
CA PRO A 143 4.86 -9.05 26.52
C PRO A 143 5.06 -7.73 25.77
N PRO A 144 6.31 -7.35 25.45
CA PRO A 144 6.59 -6.08 24.80
C PRO A 144 5.80 -5.97 23.49
N ALA A 145 5.22 -4.80 23.27
CA ALA A 145 4.52 -4.49 22.02
C ALA A 145 5.43 -4.76 20.82
N SER A 146 4.84 -5.19 19.70
CA SER A 146 5.59 -5.39 18.47
C SER A 146 6.13 -4.04 17.93
N PRO A 147 7.14 -4.06 17.05
CA PRO A 147 7.63 -2.83 16.41
C PRO A 147 6.66 -2.24 15.37
N VAL A 148 5.57 -2.96 15.04
CA VAL A 148 4.64 -2.56 14.00
C VAL A 148 3.64 -1.57 14.58
N TYR A 149 3.72 -0.31 14.15
CA TYR A 149 2.78 0.74 14.54
C TYR A 149 1.42 0.58 13.88
N GLY A 150 1.41 0.13 12.63
CA GLY A 150 0.20 -0.09 11.86
C GLY A 150 0.45 -0.94 10.63
N ILE A 151 -0.63 -1.42 10.04
CA ILE A 151 -0.62 -2.23 8.82
C ILE A 151 -1.72 -1.70 7.91
N LEU A 152 -1.45 -1.56 6.60
CA LEU A 152 -2.52 -1.25 5.66
C LEU A 152 -3.58 -2.36 5.70
N PRO A 153 -4.88 -2.03 5.70
CA PRO A 153 -5.94 -3.04 5.81
C PRO A 153 -6.08 -3.91 4.56
N LYS A 154 -5.50 -3.49 3.43
CA LYS A 154 -5.52 -4.20 2.15
C LYS A 154 -4.11 -4.39 1.61
N ALA A 155 -3.97 -5.39 0.75
CA ALA A 155 -2.74 -5.62 0.03
C ALA A 155 -2.46 -4.46 -0.93
N SER A 156 -1.19 -4.10 -1.07
CA SER A 156 -0.71 -3.18 -2.09
C SER A 156 -0.25 -3.96 -3.31
N MET A 157 -0.48 -3.38 -4.49
CA MET A 157 0.03 -3.85 -5.79
C MET A 157 1.12 -2.93 -6.34
N VAL A 158 1.46 -1.85 -5.62
CA VAL A 158 2.39 -0.80 -6.10
C VAL A 158 3.64 -0.69 -5.24
N ASP A 159 3.61 -1.17 -4.00
CA ASP A 159 4.72 -0.99 -3.06
C ASP A 159 5.80 -2.07 -3.18
N TYR A 160 5.50 -3.22 -3.78
CA TYR A 160 6.48 -4.29 -4.04
C TYR A 160 6.51 -4.61 -5.55
N PRO A 161 7.64 -4.37 -6.25
CA PRO A 161 7.76 -4.66 -7.68
C PRO A 161 7.44 -6.12 -8.03
N GLY A 162 6.41 -6.32 -8.84
CA GLY A 162 5.96 -7.62 -9.31
C GLY A 162 5.26 -8.51 -8.27
N ARG A 163 4.86 -7.96 -7.11
CA ARG A 163 4.20 -8.74 -6.05
C ARG A 163 3.08 -7.96 -5.36
N MET A 164 2.03 -8.69 -4.95
CA MET A 164 1.10 -8.17 -3.94
C MET A 164 1.76 -8.26 -2.56
N ALA A 165 1.67 -7.17 -1.78
CA ALA A 165 2.33 -7.09 -0.49
C ALA A 165 1.44 -6.55 0.62
N ALA A 166 1.64 -7.06 1.84
CA ALA A 166 1.20 -6.36 3.04
C ALA A 166 2.16 -5.19 3.28
N VAL A 167 1.67 -4.06 3.81
CA VAL A 167 2.50 -2.89 4.12
C VAL A 167 2.44 -2.65 5.62
N VAL A 168 3.58 -2.80 6.29
CA VAL A 168 3.73 -2.61 7.74
C VAL A 168 4.54 -1.35 8.01
N PHE A 169 4.08 -0.55 8.97
CA PHE A 169 4.69 0.74 9.31
C PHE A 169 5.39 0.67 10.65
N LEU A 170 6.65 1.09 10.70
CA LEU A 170 7.40 1.38 11.92
C LEU A 170 7.34 2.90 12.20
N ALA A 171 7.19 3.27 13.47
CA ALA A 171 7.01 4.67 13.86
C ALA A 171 8.33 5.43 14.02
N GLY A 172 8.31 6.73 13.72
CA GLY A 172 9.45 7.64 13.83
C GLY A 172 10.22 7.80 12.52
N CYS A 173 10.71 9.01 12.29
CA CYS A 173 11.59 9.37 11.17
C CYS A 173 12.59 10.42 11.67
N ASN A 174 13.82 10.38 11.17
CA ASN A 174 14.85 11.40 11.42
C ASN A 174 14.91 12.47 10.33
N PHE A 175 14.05 12.39 9.32
CA PHE A 175 13.88 13.43 8.30
C PHE A 175 12.59 14.22 8.53
N ARG A 176 12.55 15.44 8.00
CA ARG A 176 11.40 16.36 8.03
C ARG A 176 10.93 16.81 6.64
N CYS A 177 11.01 15.92 5.65
CA CYS A 177 10.65 16.25 4.27
C CYS A 177 9.23 16.84 4.16
N GLY A 178 9.07 18.01 3.55
CA GLY A 178 7.77 18.68 3.42
C GLY A 178 6.77 18.05 2.43
N PHE A 179 7.01 16.82 1.96
CA PHE A 179 6.07 16.01 1.15
C PHE A 179 5.78 14.64 1.77
N CYS A 180 6.04 14.46 3.06
CA CYS A 180 5.97 13.15 3.69
C CYS A 180 4.57 12.52 3.59
N HIS A 181 4.46 11.37 2.90
CA HIS A 181 3.21 10.58 2.86
C HIS A 181 2.81 10.02 4.22
N ASN A 182 3.77 9.92 5.14
CA ASN A 182 3.61 9.36 6.48
C ASN A 182 3.85 10.42 7.56
N ALA A 183 3.47 11.68 7.29
CA ALA A 183 3.63 12.79 8.23
C ALA A 183 3.11 12.47 9.65
N PRO A 184 1.98 11.75 9.84
CA PRO A 184 1.53 11.35 11.17
C PRO A 184 2.50 10.45 11.95
N LEU A 185 3.45 9.77 11.29
CA LEU A 185 4.47 8.94 11.93
C LEU A 185 5.72 9.73 12.33
N MET A 186 5.88 10.96 11.83
CA MET A 186 6.97 11.84 12.23
C MET A 186 6.87 12.18 13.72
N GLY A 187 8.00 12.19 14.42
CA GLY A 187 8.05 12.45 15.86
C GLY A 187 7.49 11.34 16.76
N ARG A 188 6.94 10.25 16.22
CA ARG A 188 6.40 9.13 17.01
C ARG A 188 7.43 8.07 17.39
N ARG A 189 8.70 8.47 17.55
CA ARG A 189 9.76 7.52 17.95
C ARG A 189 9.43 6.95 19.33
N GLY A 190 9.39 5.62 19.44
CA GLY A 190 9.05 4.93 20.70
C GLY A 190 7.55 4.88 21.01
N ALA A 191 6.67 5.27 20.07
CA ALA A 191 5.24 5.01 20.23
C ALA A 191 4.99 3.49 20.32
N PRO A 192 4.07 3.04 21.20
CA PRO A 192 3.77 1.62 21.32
C PRO A 192 3.20 1.10 20.01
N GLY A 193 3.69 -0.06 19.58
CA GLY A 193 3.14 -0.76 18.43
C GLY A 193 1.95 -1.63 18.78
N MET A 194 1.46 -2.34 17.78
CA MET A 194 0.43 -3.37 17.90
C MET A 194 0.92 -4.56 18.74
N SER A 195 0.01 -5.37 19.27
CA SER A 195 0.40 -6.63 19.90
C SER A 195 1.00 -7.57 18.86
N TRP A 196 1.94 -8.44 19.26
CA TRP A 196 2.47 -9.47 18.37
C TRP A 196 1.38 -10.39 17.82
N THR A 197 0.38 -10.70 18.65
CA THR A 197 -0.80 -11.49 18.25
C THR A 197 -1.56 -10.83 17.10
N ASP A 198 -1.79 -9.51 17.15
CA ASP A 198 -2.50 -8.80 16.07
C ASP A 198 -1.69 -8.77 14.78
N VAL A 199 -0.37 -8.59 14.88
CA VAL A 199 0.55 -8.63 13.72
C VAL A 199 0.54 -10.02 13.08
N GLU A 200 0.64 -11.08 13.88
CA GLU A 200 0.61 -12.45 13.39
C GLU A 200 -0.73 -12.76 12.73
N GLN A 201 -1.85 -12.40 13.35
CA GLN A 201 -3.18 -12.58 12.75
C GLN A 201 -3.33 -11.81 11.44
N ALA A 202 -2.82 -10.58 11.35
CA ALA A 202 -2.82 -9.83 10.12
C ALA A 202 -2.00 -10.53 9.02
N CYS A 203 -0.80 -10.99 9.35
CA CYS A 203 0.07 -11.72 8.42
C CYS A 203 -0.59 -13.02 7.94
N ARG A 204 -1.24 -13.78 8.84
CA ARG A 204 -2.02 -14.97 8.48
C ARG A 204 -3.14 -14.62 7.51
N ARG A 205 -3.92 -13.57 7.78
CA ARG A 205 -4.98 -13.09 6.86
C ARG A 205 -4.43 -12.72 5.48
N PHE A 206 -3.26 -12.10 5.41
CA PHE A 206 -2.63 -11.78 4.13
C PHE A 206 -2.24 -13.03 3.34
N ARG A 207 -1.57 -13.99 3.99
CA ARG A 207 -1.21 -15.27 3.35
C ARG A 207 -2.43 -16.04 2.86
N ASP A 208 -3.48 -16.06 3.68
CA ASP A 208 -4.78 -16.65 3.35
C ASP A 208 -5.46 -16.04 2.12
N ASN A 209 -5.02 -14.84 1.72
CA ASN A 209 -5.46 -14.10 0.53
C ASN A 209 -4.31 -13.92 -0.48
N TRP A 210 -3.41 -14.90 -0.59
CA TRP A 210 -2.37 -15.00 -1.61
C TRP A 210 -1.24 -13.95 -1.52
N VAL A 211 -1.17 -13.19 -0.42
CA VAL A 211 -0.12 -12.21 -0.20
C VAL A 211 1.03 -12.85 0.54
N HIS A 212 2.12 -13.09 -0.18
CA HIS A 212 3.34 -13.75 0.31
C HIS A 212 4.53 -12.78 0.37
N SER A 213 4.28 -11.48 0.31
CA SER A 213 5.31 -10.47 0.51
C SER A 213 4.88 -9.38 1.50
N VAL A 214 5.86 -8.78 2.17
CA VAL A 214 5.66 -7.66 3.09
C VAL A 214 6.63 -6.55 2.77
N VAL A 215 6.12 -5.32 2.73
CA VAL A 215 6.92 -4.10 2.71
C VAL A 215 6.99 -3.56 4.13
N VAL A 216 8.20 -3.51 4.68
CA VAL A 216 8.51 -2.85 5.95
C VAL A 216 8.90 -1.41 5.64
N THR A 217 8.03 -0.48 6.01
CA THR A 217 8.15 0.96 5.76
C THR A 217 7.75 1.74 7.01
N GLY A 218 7.35 3.00 6.89
CA GLY A 218 6.99 3.84 8.02
C GLY A 218 7.46 5.26 7.85
N GLY A 219 8.08 5.78 8.91
CA GLY A 219 9.00 6.90 8.79
C GLY A 219 10.36 6.41 8.29
N GLU A 220 11.18 5.92 9.21
CA GLU A 220 12.47 5.28 8.91
C GLU A 220 12.63 3.98 9.73
N PRO A 221 12.44 2.80 9.12
CA PRO A 221 12.52 1.52 9.83
C PRO A 221 13.84 1.27 10.56
N THR A 222 14.98 1.73 10.01
CA THR A 222 16.31 1.51 10.60
C THR A 222 16.54 2.27 11.91
N LEU A 223 15.63 3.17 12.30
CA LEU A 223 15.65 3.83 13.60
C LEU A 223 15.01 3.01 14.72
N HIS A 224 14.23 1.97 14.38
CA HIS A 224 13.45 1.22 15.34
C HIS A 224 14.25 0.04 15.91
N PRO A 225 14.40 -0.10 17.24
CA PRO A 225 15.21 -1.17 17.84
C PRO A 225 14.65 -2.57 17.55
N GLY A 226 13.33 -2.68 17.34
CA GLY A 226 12.66 -3.93 16.97
C GLY A 226 12.72 -4.30 15.48
N LEU A 227 13.49 -3.61 14.63
CA LEU A 227 13.59 -3.94 13.20
C LEU A 227 13.99 -5.41 12.96
N PHE A 228 15.09 -5.86 13.56
CA PHE A 228 15.57 -7.24 13.34
C PHE A 228 14.56 -8.30 13.81
N PRO A 229 13.97 -8.20 15.02
CA PRO A 229 12.91 -9.11 15.45
C PRO A 229 11.74 -9.24 14.46
N ILE A 230 11.26 -8.14 13.85
CA ILE A 230 10.16 -8.25 12.88
C ILE A 230 10.62 -8.85 11.55
N LEU A 231 11.83 -8.54 11.08
CA LEU A 231 12.37 -9.15 9.87
C LEU A 231 12.51 -10.68 10.04
N GLU A 232 13.04 -11.12 11.18
CA GLU A 232 13.17 -12.54 11.51
C GLU A 232 11.80 -13.24 11.57
N LYS A 233 10.82 -12.63 12.23
CA LYS A 233 9.45 -13.17 12.30
C LYS A 233 8.78 -13.26 10.93
N LEU A 234 8.95 -12.26 10.08
CA LEU A 234 8.43 -12.29 8.71
C LEU A 234 9.07 -13.41 7.88
N ARG A 235 10.37 -13.68 8.05
CA ARG A 235 11.05 -14.81 7.42
C ARG A 235 10.56 -16.16 7.95
N GLU A 236 10.37 -16.28 9.26
CA GLU A 236 9.78 -17.46 9.91
C GLU A 236 8.41 -17.77 9.30
N TRP A 237 7.59 -16.73 9.10
CA TRP A 237 6.27 -16.81 8.47
C TRP A 237 6.30 -16.94 6.94
N LYS A 238 7.48 -17.09 6.34
CA LYS A 238 7.72 -17.36 4.91
C LYS A 238 7.29 -16.22 3.97
N PHE A 239 7.43 -14.97 4.41
CA PHE A 239 7.25 -13.82 3.52
C PHE A 239 8.52 -13.48 2.76
N SER A 240 8.35 -12.99 1.53
CA SER A 240 9.38 -12.19 0.87
C SER A 240 9.34 -10.75 1.39
N ILE A 241 10.49 -10.19 1.76
CA ILE A 241 10.53 -8.93 2.50
C ILE A 241 11.16 -7.82 1.65
N LYS A 242 10.46 -6.70 1.54
CA LYS A 242 11.00 -5.45 1.02
C LYS A 242 11.19 -4.45 2.16
N LEU A 243 12.33 -3.79 2.21
CA LEU A 243 12.62 -2.71 3.15
C LEU A 243 12.62 -1.37 2.42
N ASP A 244 11.79 -0.45 2.87
CA ASP A 244 11.76 0.94 2.41
C ASP A 244 12.48 1.83 3.43
N THR A 245 13.50 2.56 2.99
CA THR A 245 14.38 3.37 3.86
C THR A 245 14.74 4.71 3.22
N ASN A 246 15.12 5.68 4.04
CA ASN A 246 15.72 6.94 3.68
C ASN A 246 17.25 6.89 3.62
N GLY A 247 17.86 5.76 4.02
CA GLY A 247 19.30 5.51 3.90
C GLY A 247 20.18 6.12 4.98
N SER A 248 19.62 6.73 6.03
CA SER A 248 20.41 7.47 7.03
C SER A 248 21.23 6.62 8.00
N ARG A 249 21.09 5.28 7.98
CA ARG A 249 21.77 4.35 8.91
C ARG A 249 22.47 3.21 8.15
N PRO A 250 23.61 3.47 7.49
CA PRO A 250 24.33 2.46 6.72
C PRO A 250 24.68 1.20 7.53
N ASP A 251 25.12 1.36 8.79
CA ASP A 251 25.51 0.23 9.65
C ASP A 251 24.34 -0.72 9.97
N VAL A 252 23.12 -0.17 10.09
CA VAL A 252 21.90 -0.96 10.33
C VAL A 252 21.45 -1.60 9.02
N LEU A 253 21.55 -0.89 7.91
CA LEU A 253 21.24 -1.44 6.59
C LEU A 253 22.13 -2.63 6.27
N GLU A 254 23.43 -2.54 6.52
CA GLU A 254 24.37 -3.63 6.25
C GLU A 254 23.97 -4.94 6.94
N GLN A 255 23.52 -4.82 8.19
CA GLN A 255 23.01 -5.96 8.96
C GLN A 255 21.64 -6.44 8.50
N ALA A 256 20.79 -5.55 7.97
CA ALA A 256 19.45 -5.89 7.52
C ALA A 256 19.43 -6.54 6.11
N LEU A 257 20.40 -6.22 5.25
CA LEU A 257 20.45 -6.73 3.87
C LEU A 257 20.33 -8.27 3.75
N PRO A 258 20.97 -9.09 4.60
CA PRO A 258 20.83 -10.56 4.55
C PRO A 258 19.43 -11.09 4.94
N LEU A 259 18.57 -10.24 5.50
CA LEU A 259 17.23 -10.59 5.97
C LEU A 259 16.12 -10.16 5.02
N VAL A 260 16.44 -9.42 3.95
CA VAL A 260 15.46 -8.84 3.02
C VAL A 260 15.75 -9.26 1.59
N ASP A 261 14.71 -9.32 0.76
CA ASP A 261 14.81 -9.70 -0.65
C ASP A 261 14.85 -8.50 -1.60
N TYR A 262 14.43 -7.32 -1.11
CA TYR A 262 14.37 -6.09 -1.88
C TYR A 262 14.59 -4.87 -0.99
N VAL A 263 15.30 -3.85 -1.49
CA VAL A 263 15.44 -2.56 -0.81
C VAL A 263 14.99 -1.42 -1.72
N ALA A 264 14.11 -0.56 -1.23
CA ALA A 264 13.88 0.73 -1.85
C ALA A 264 14.48 1.83 -0.97
N MET A 265 15.42 2.59 -1.51
CA MET A 265 15.97 3.76 -0.84
C MET A 265 15.49 5.04 -1.51
N ASP A 266 14.92 5.95 -0.72
CA ASP A 266 14.53 7.27 -1.22
C ASP A 266 15.73 8.24 -1.25
N VAL A 267 16.15 8.61 -2.45
CA VAL A 267 17.12 9.69 -2.71
C VAL A 267 16.33 10.95 -3.05
N LYS A 268 15.99 11.70 -2.00
CA LYS A 268 14.93 12.70 -2.00
C LYS A 268 15.32 14.05 -2.58
N PHE A 269 16.61 14.40 -2.54
CA PHE A 269 17.13 15.72 -2.90
C PHE A 269 18.53 15.62 -3.50
N ALA A 270 19.02 16.71 -4.10
CA ALA A 270 20.45 16.84 -4.35
C ALA A 270 21.22 16.84 -3.00
N PRO A 271 22.45 16.30 -2.93
CA PRO A 271 23.21 16.20 -1.67
C PRO A 271 23.27 17.50 -0.85
N ALA A 272 23.47 18.64 -1.53
CA ALA A 272 23.57 19.96 -0.89
C ALA A 272 22.23 20.47 -0.29
N ASP A 273 21.09 19.96 -0.74
CA ASP A 273 19.76 20.40 -0.31
C ASP A 273 19.24 19.64 0.92
N TYR A 274 19.82 18.48 1.25
CA TYR A 274 19.39 17.61 2.36
C TYR A 274 19.34 18.31 3.74
N PRO A 275 20.36 19.09 4.16
CA PRO A 275 20.33 19.77 5.45
C PRO A 275 19.12 20.71 5.59
N ARG A 276 18.77 21.39 4.49
CA ARG A 276 17.69 22.36 4.45
C ARG A 276 16.32 21.69 4.31
N LEU A 277 16.14 20.80 3.34
CA LEU A 277 14.83 20.26 2.94
C LEU A 277 14.43 18.97 3.66
N ALA A 278 15.41 18.17 4.11
CA ALA A 278 15.18 16.95 4.89
C ALA A 278 15.55 17.11 6.36
N GLY A 279 16.30 18.15 6.72
CA GLY A 279 16.81 18.34 8.08
C GLY A 279 17.90 17.36 8.48
N PHE A 280 18.64 16.80 7.50
CA PHE A 280 19.66 15.79 7.73
C PHE A 280 20.97 16.20 7.04
N SER A 281 22.07 16.20 7.81
CA SER A 281 23.34 16.76 7.33
C SER A 281 24.46 15.73 7.09
N ASP A 282 24.27 14.48 7.50
CA ASP A 282 25.28 13.42 7.32
C ASP A 282 25.17 12.79 5.92
N ILE A 283 25.62 13.54 4.92
CA ILE A 283 25.59 13.13 3.50
C ILE A 283 26.49 11.92 3.23
N ASP A 284 27.56 11.76 4.01
CA ASP A 284 28.47 10.62 3.89
C ASP A 284 27.76 9.31 4.24
N SER A 285 26.92 9.31 5.29
CA SER A 285 26.09 8.15 5.61
C SER A 285 25.13 7.78 4.48
N LEU A 286 24.51 8.74 3.81
CA LEU A 286 23.65 8.47 2.65
C LEU A 286 24.45 7.91 1.47
N THR A 287 25.63 8.47 1.23
CA THR A 287 26.55 8.00 0.17
C THR A 287 26.98 6.56 0.41
N ARG A 288 27.32 6.21 1.66
CA ARG A 288 27.63 4.83 2.06
C ARG A 288 26.45 3.90 1.86
N SER A 289 25.24 4.31 2.24
CA SER A 289 24.03 3.50 2.03
C SER A 289 23.73 3.25 0.56
N ILE A 290 23.92 4.25 -0.31
CA ILE A 290 23.77 4.09 -1.76
C ILE A 290 24.76 3.05 -2.28
N ALA A 291 26.04 3.16 -1.92
CA ALA A 291 27.07 2.19 -2.34
C ALA A 291 26.76 0.78 -1.81
N LEU A 292 26.46 0.66 -0.51
CA LEU A 292 26.13 -0.60 0.15
C LEU A 292 24.95 -1.31 -0.50
N ILE A 293 23.85 -0.59 -0.76
CA ILE A 293 22.66 -1.15 -1.41
C ILE A 293 22.98 -1.58 -2.84
N ARG A 294 23.67 -0.73 -3.60
CA ARG A 294 24.05 -1.04 -4.98
C ARG A 294 24.89 -2.31 -5.07
N ASP A 295 25.82 -2.48 -4.13
CA ASP A 295 26.86 -3.50 -4.21
C ASP A 295 26.44 -4.82 -3.51
N ARG A 296 25.54 -4.76 -2.50
CA ARG A 296 25.20 -5.93 -1.66
C ARG A 296 23.72 -6.29 -1.61
N ALA A 297 22.78 -5.40 -1.97
CA ALA A 297 21.37 -5.74 -1.90
C ALA A 297 20.98 -6.73 -3.03
N PRO A 298 20.18 -7.78 -2.74
CA PRO A 298 19.82 -8.78 -3.75
C PRO A 298 19.02 -8.18 -4.92
N ARG A 299 18.10 -7.28 -4.60
CA ARG A 299 17.36 -6.42 -5.54
C ARG A 299 17.15 -5.07 -4.88
N TYR A 300 17.17 -4.02 -5.68
CA TYR A 300 16.94 -2.68 -5.15
C TYR A 300 16.43 -1.70 -6.20
N GLU A 301 15.87 -0.60 -5.71
CA GLU A 301 15.62 0.61 -6.46
C GLU A 301 16.00 1.84 -5.63
N PHE A 302 16.50 2.87 -6.31
CA PHE A 302 16.49 4.22 -5.74
C PHE A 302 15.25 4.95 -6.22
N ARG A 303 14.68 5.81 -5.39
CA ARG A 303 13.48 6.59 -5.73
C ARG A 303 13.67 8.07 -5.46
N THR A 304 13.14 8.91 -6.33
CA THR A 304 13.08 10.36 -6.13
C THR A 304 11.67 10.86 -6.41
N THR A 305 11.01 11.43 -5.40
CA THR A 305 9.76 12.15 -5.59
C THR A 305 10.05 13.53 -6.14
N VAL A 306 9.71 13.76 -7.40
CA VAL A 306 10.01 14.99 -8.12
C VAL A 306 8.98 16.06 -7.76
N ILE A 307 9.49 17.18 -7.28
CA ILE A 307 8.73 18.39 -6.93
C ILE A 307 9.38 19.54 -7.66
N GLU A 308 8.63 20.20 -8.53
CA GLU A 308 9.11 21.28 -9.41
C GLU A 308 9.87 22.36 -8.63
N ALA A 309 9.34 22.81 -7.48
CA ALA A 309 9.97 23.83 -6.65
C ALA A 309 11.34 23.41 -6.06
N TRP A 310 11.61 22.10 -5.97
CA TRP A 310 12.80 21.56 -5.29
C TRP A 310 13.74 20.81 -6.21
N HIS A 311 13.32 20.52 -7.45
CA HIS A 311 14.02 19.67 -8.40
C HIS A 311 14.09 20.32 -9.78
N ASP A 312 14.98 21.29 -9.92
CA ASP A 312 15.39 21.76 -11.25
C ASP A 312 16.28 20.72 -11.96
N GLU A 313 16.63 21.00 -13.21
CA GLU A 313 17.47 20.12 -14.03
C GLU A 313 18.83 19.84 -13.38
N ALA A 314 19.48 20.85 -12.80
CA ALA A 314 20.79 20.70 -12.20
C ALA A 314 20.74 19.78 -10.98
N LYS A 315 19.70 19.90 -10.15
CA LYS A 315 19.47 19.04 -8.98
C LYS A 315 19.16 17.61 -9.37
N ILE A 316 18.32 17.39 -10.39
CA ILE A 316 18.08 16.04 -10.91
C ILE A 316 19.36 15.40 -11.47
N ARG A 317 20.17 16.18 -12.20
CA ARG A 317 21.49 15.70 -12.67
C ARG A 317 22.42 15.36 -11.50
N ALA A 318 22.45 16.16 -10.45
CA ALA A 318 23.25 15.88 -9.25
C ALA A 318 22.80 14.59 -8.55
N ILE A 319 21.49 14.35 -8.42
CA ILE A 319 20.94 13.10 -7.89
C ILE A 319 21.37 11.92 -8.77
N GLY A 320 21.20 12.03 -10.09
CA GLY A 320 21.58 10.97 -11.04
C GLY A 320 23.08 10.65 -11.02
N GLN A 321 23.93 11.65 -10.83
CA GLN A 321 25.38 11.45 -10.63
C GLN A 321 25.66 10.72 -9.31
N TRP A 322 24.93 11.04 -8.24
CA TRP A 322 25.13 10.44 -6.93
C TRP A 322 24.76 8.95 -6.90
N VAL A 323 23.68 8.57 -7.58
CA VAL A 323 23.26 7.17 -7.73
C VAL A 323 23.82 6.48 -8.97
N ARG A 324 24.86 7.05 -9.61
CA ARG A 324 25.42 6.51 -10.85
C ARG A 324 25.82 5.04 -10.69
N GLY A 325 25.44 4.24 -11.69
CA GLY A 325 25.64 2.78 -11.69
C GLY A 325 24.51 2.00 -11.00
N ALA A 326 23.47 2.68 -10.49
CA ALA A 326 22.26 2.01 -10.04
C ALA A 326 21.57 1.26 -11.18
N ARG A 327 21.08 0.06 -10.89
CA ARG A 327 20.30 -0.75 -11.84
C ARG A 327 18.92 -0.13 -12.15
N LEU A 328 18.34 0.55 -11.17
CA LEU A 328 17.02 1.17 -11.28
C LEU A 328 16.96 2.43 -10.42
N HIS A 329 16.58 3.54 -11.04
CA HIS A 329 16.23 4.80 -10.38
C HIS A 329 14.85 5.25 -10.86
N VAL A 330 13.89 5.26 -9.94
CA VAL A 330 12.48 5.57 -10.23
C VAL A 330 12.21 7.03 -9.89
N LEU A 331 11.69 7.78 -10.86
CA LEU A 331 11.16 9.12 -10.64
C LEU A 331 9.65 9.03 -10.37
N GLN A 332 9.22 9.57 -9.25
CA GLN A 332 7.83 9.54 -8.81
C GLN A 332 7.25 10.96 -8.87
N ALA A 333 6.04 11.09 -9.41
CA ALA A 333 5.34 12.37 -9.38
C ALA A 333 4.91 12.68 -7.94
N PHE A 334 5.17 13.90 -7.49
CA PHE A 334 4.57 14.41 -6.26
C PHE A 334 3.05 14.55 -6.40
N ILE A 335 2.32 14.13 -5.37
CA ILE A 335 0.87 14.29 -5.27
C ILE A 335 0.59 15.17 -4.05
N PRO A 336 0.14 16.43 -4.23
CA PRO A 336 -0.12 17.35 -3.14
C PRO A 336 -1.26 16.88 -2.24
N ARG A 337 -1.15 17.20 -0.94
CA ARG A 337 -2.13 16.88 0.11
C ARG A 337 -2.22 18.02 1.11
N ASP A 338 -3.34 18.11 1.82
CA ASP A 338 -3.62 19.21 2.76
C ASP A 338 -2.84 19.09 4.09
N ASP A 339 -2.32 17.90 4.41
CA ASP A 339 -1.70 17.53 5.69
C ASP A 339 -0.17 17.45 5.63
N LEU A 340 0.46 18.14 4.67
CA LEU A 340 1.90 18.12 4.50
C LEU A 340 2.62 18.96 5.57
N PRO A 341 3.74 18.45 6.11
CA PRO A 341 4.55 19.21 7.05
C PRO A 341 5.28 20.36 6.33
N ASP A 342 5.52 21.46 7.05
CA ASP A 342 6.41 22.52 6.58
C ASP A 342 7.87 21.98 6.63
N PRO A 343 8.63 22.01 5.52
CA PRO A 343 9.98 21.43 5.43
C PRO A 343 11.05 22.01 6.37
#